data_AF-A0A1C5J9J4-F1
#
_entry.id   AF-A0A1C5J9J4-F1
#
_cell.length_a   1.000
_cell.length_b   1.000
_cell.length_c   1.000
_cell.angle_alpha   90.00
_cell.angle_beta   90.00
_cell.angle_gamma   90.00
#
_symmetry.space_group_name_H-M   'P 1'
#
loop_
_entity.id
_entity.type
_entity.pdbx_description
1 polymer ?
#
loop_
_entity_poly.entity_id
_entity_poly.type
_entity_poly.pdbx_seq_one_letter_code
_entity_poly.pdbx_strand_id
1 'polypeptide(L)'
;MSRIVQLLASPVPRYVGRPADGPAPAPSGELVEEVRIRAGLGIVGDRYFAKQAHRDASVTVIAQESLPPGVDLVQVRRNVLTAGIAVFGSAWGEEAELVAFRVGEDSPRDIALA
;
A
#
# COMPACT_ATOMS: atom_id res chain seq x y z
N MET A 1 -18.10 -6.43 8.12
CA MET A 1 -17.04 -7.39 7.75
C MET A 1 -15.85 -6.59 7.24
N SER A 2 -14.63 -6.94 7.66
CA SER A 2 -13.40 -6.30 7.21
C SER A 2 -12.98 -6.85 5.84
N ARG A 3 -12.48 -6.01 4.93
CA ARG A 3 -11.99 -6.43 3.61
C ARG A 3 -10.91 -5.49 3.07
N ILE A 4 -10.10 -6.00 2.14
CA ILE A 4 -9.26 -5.17 1.27
C ILE A 4 -10.15 -4.58 0.17
N VAL A 5 -10.08 -3.26 -0.02
CA VAL A 5 -10.89 -2.50 -0.97
C VAL A 5 -10.10 -2.16 -2.23
N GLN A 6 -8.84 -1.77 -2.08
CA GLN A 6 -7.94 -1.45 -3.17
C GLN A 6 -6.50 -1.81 -2.80
N LEU A 7 -5.71 -2.12 -3.82
CA LEU A 7 -4.27 -2.25 -3.73
C LEU A 7 -3.60 -1.31 -4.73
N LEU A 8 -2.49 -0.72 -4.33
CA LEU A 8 -1.69 0.18 -5.16
C LEU A 8 -0.21 -0.19 -5.09
N ALA A 9 0.36 -0.51 -6.24
CA ALA A 9 1.78 -0.70 -6.45
C ALA A 9 2.22 0.16 -7.63
N SER A 10 3.13 1.09 -7.38
CA SER A 10 3.56 2.06 -8.39
C SER A 10 5.08 2.08 -8.44
N PRO A 11 5.72 1.78 -9.59
CA PRO A 11 7.17 1.78 -9.70
C PRO A 11 7.76 3.21 -9.68
N VAL A 12 6.92 4.25 -9.80
CA VAL A 12 7.35 5.63 -9.96
C VAL A 12 7.01 6.51 -8.76
N PRO A 13 7.97 7.36 -8.30
CA PRO A 13 7.67 8.46 -7.40
C PRO A 13 6.90 9.55 -8.16
N ARG A 14 5.84 10.09 -7.55
CA ARG A 14 5.04 11.18 -8.11
C ARG A 14 5.34 12.53 -7.47
N TYR A 15 5.84 12.55 -6.24
CA TYR A 15 6.30 13.78 -5.59
C TYR A 15 7.78 13.99 -5.91
N VAL A 16 8.04 14.83 -6.90
CA VAL A 16 9.37 15.26 -7.32
C VAL A 16 9.42 16.78 -7.28
N GLY A 17 10.59 17.36 -7.01
CA GLY A 17 10.71 18.82 -6.95
C GLY A 17 10.21 19.42 -5.63
N ARG A 18 9.54 20.57 -5.70
CA ARG A 18 9.10 21.32 -4.52
C ARG A 18 7.72 20.86 -4.08
N PRO A 19 7.37 20.95 -2.78
CA PRO A 19 6.03 20.57 -2.30
C PRO A 19 4.87 21.28 -3.03
N ALA A 20 5.09 22.53 -3.47
CA ALA A 20 4.08 23.31 -4.20
C ALA A 20 3.79 22.80 -5.62
N ASP A 21 4.68 21.98 -6.20
CA ASP A 21 4.52 21.42 -7.54
C ASP A 21 3.46 20.30 -7.58
N GLY A 22 3.11 19.76 -6.41
CA GLY A 22 2.17 18.67 -6.29
C GLY A 22 2.70 17.35 -6.87
N PRO A 23 1.86 16.30 -6.91
CA PRO A 23 2.25 15.04 -7.51
C PRO A 23 2.17 15.12 -9.05
N ALA A 24 3.14 14.52 -9.73
CA ALA A 24 3.03 14.16 -11.14
C ALA A 24 1.77 13.31 -11.40
N PRO A 25 1.28 13.21 -12.65
CA PRO A 25 0.12 12.37 -13.00
C PRO A 25 0.29 10.91 -12.56
N ALA A 26 -0.84 10.26 -12.26
CA ALA A 26 -0.86 8.83 -11.96
C ALA A 26 -0.47 8.04 -13.22
N PRO A 27 0.52 7.14 -13.17
CA PRO A 27 0.75 6.19 -14.25
C PRO A 27 -0.45 5.27 -14.40
N SER A 28 -0.72 4.82 -15.63
CA SER A 28 -1.76 3.81 -15.87
C SER A 28 -1.41 2.50 -15.17
N GLY A 29 -2.38 1.91 -14.48
CA GLY A 29 -2.25 0.59 -13.85
C GLY A 29 -1.56 0.56 -12.50
N GLU A 30 -1.43 1.68 -11.77
CA GLU A 30 -0.91 1.63 -10.38
C GLU A 30 -1.90 1.01 -9.38
N LEU A 31 -3.21 1.03 -9.67
CA LEU A 31 -4.19 0.21 -8.97
C LEU A 31 -4.15 -1.20 -9.54
N VAL A 32 -3.97 -2.18 -8.66
CA VAL A 32 -3.76 -3.59 -9.02
C VAL A 32 -4.73 -4.49 -8.24
N GLU A 33 -4.99 -5.68 -8.79
CA GLU A 33 -5.83 -6.67 -8.13
C GLU A 33 -5.06 -7.52 -7.12
N GLU A 34 -3.74 -7.66 -7.32
CA GLU A 34 -2.83 -8.44 -6.49
C GLU A 34 -1.54 -7.66 -6.22
N VAL A 35 -1.01 -7.74 -4.99
CA VAL A 35 0.37 -7.34 -4.67
C VAL A 35 1.14 -8.50 -4.07
N ARG A 36 2.45 -8.52 -4.30
CA ARG A 36 3.37 -9.49 -3.67
C ARG A 36 4.33 -8.76 -2.76
N ILE A 37 4.46 -9.22 -1.52
CA ILE A 37 5.25 -8.58 -0.47
C ILE A 37 6.38 -9.51 -0.05
N ARG A 38 7.61 -9.00 0.02
CA ARG A 38 8.76 -9.71 0.59
C ARG A 38 9.15 -9.09 1.91
N ALA A 39 9.25 -9.89 2.97
CA ALA A 39 9.56 -9.40 4.31
C ALA A 39 10.83 -8.55 4.32
N GLY A 40 10.78 -7.43 5.04
CA GLY A 40 11.88 -6.46 5.14
C GLY A 40 12.25 -5.71 3.85
N LEU A 41 11.60 -6.00 2.71
CA LEU A 41 11.86 -5.36 1.41
C LEU A 41 10.63 -4.61 0.86
N GLY A 42 9.42 -4.98 1.25
CA GLY A 42 8.17 -4.35 0.82
C GLY A 42 7.54 -4.97 -0.42
N ILE A 43 6.74 -4.19 -1.14
CA ILE A 43 5.95 -4.65 -2.30
C ILE A 43 6.85 -4.79 -3.54
N VAL A 44 6.90 -5.98 -4.13
CA VAL A 44 7.63 -6.25 -5.36
C VAL A 44 7.09 -5.34 -6.48
N GLY A 45 7.98 -4.53 -7.06
CA GLY A 45 7.66 -3.60 -8.15
C GLY A 45 7.15 -2.22 -7.71
N ASP A 46 6.96 -1.96 -6.41
CA ASP A 46 6.66 -0.61 -5.92
C ASP A 46 7.95 0.24 -5.78
N ARG A 47 7.79 1.56 -5.82
CA ARG A 47 8.85 2.57 -5.78
C ARG A 47 9.81 2.43 -4.59
N TYR A 48 9.34 1.86 -3.48
CA TYR A 48 10.14 1.69 -2.26
C TYR A 48 10.68 0.28 -2.06
N PHE A 49 10.46 -0.64 -3.00
CA PHE A 49 10.96 -2.00 -2.92
C PHE A 49 12.48 -2.04 -2.70
N ALA A 50 12.91 -2.77 -1.67
CA ALA A 50 14.31 -2.97 -1.28
C ALA A 50 15.11 -1.67 -1.04
N LYS A 51 14.43 -0.54 -0.79
CA LYS A 51 15.09 0.73 -0.45
C LYS A 51 15.39 0.77 1.05
N GLN A 52 16.68 0.83 1.40
CA GLN A 52 17.14 0.80 2.79
C GLN A 52 16.53 1.89 3.67
N ALA A 53 16.33 3.10 3.13
CA ALA A 53 15.73 4.22 3.85
C ALA A 53 14.23 4.04 4.17
N HIS A 54 13.59 2.99 3.64
CA HIS A 54 12.15 2.78 3.74
C HIS A 54 11.77 1.40 4.26
N ARG A 55 12.70 0.61 4.82
CA ARG A 55 12.39 -0.76 5.28
C ARG A 55 11.19 -0.81 6.22
N ASP A 56 11.16 0.08 7.21
CA ASP A 56 10.11 0.14 8.24
C ASP A 56 8.76 0.72 7.75
N ALA A 57 8.71 1.23 6.52
CA ALA A 57 7.54 1.89 5.92
C ALA A 57 7.31 1.49 4.45
N SER A 58 7.86 0.35 4.02
CA SER A 58 7.82 -0.11 2.62
C SER A 58 6.47 -0.69 2.18
N VAL A 59 5.51 -0.83 3.10
CA VAL A 59 4.09 -1.15 2.91
C VAL A 59 3.29 -0.22 3.81
N THR A 60 2.29 0.44 3.24
CA THR A 60 1.45 1.39 3.97
C THR A 60 -0.03 1.05 3.83
N VAL A 61 -0.75 1.10 4.94
CA VAL A 61 -2.17 0.75 5.03
C VAL A 61 -2.98 1.96 5.50
N ILE A 62 -4.18 2.12 4.97
CA ILE A 62 -5.14 3.14 5.41
C ILE A 62 -6.56 2.59 5.40
N ALA A 63 -7.35 2.98 6.40
CA ALA A 63 -8.76 2.64 6.46
C ALA A 63 -9.60 3.63 5.64
N GLN A 64 -10.56 3.13 4.87
CA GLN A 64 -11.50 3.92 4.08
C GLN A 64 -12.28 4.91 4.96
N GLU A 65 -12.59 4.52 6.19
CA GLU A 65 -13.25 5.34 7.20
C GLU A 65 -12.43 6.56 7.63
N SER A 66 -11.12 6.57 7.35
CA SER A 66 -10.23 7.70 7.63
C SER A 66 -10.08 8.66 6.43
N LEU A 67 -10.73 8.36 5.30
CA LEU A 67 -10.65 9.16 4.08
C LEU A 67 -11.90 10.03 3.88
N PRO A 68 -11.76 11.24 3.33
CA PRO A 68 -12.90 11.99 2.83
C PRO A 68 -13.63 11.21 1.72
N PRO A 69 -14.95 11.44 1.54
CA PRO A 69 -15.71 10.80 0.46
C PRO A 69 -15.07 11.02 -0.92
N GLY A 70 -14.93 9.96 -1.70
CA GLY A 70 -14.37 10.00 -3.06
C GLY A 70 -12.83 10.04 -3.14
N VAL A 71 -12.13 10.00 -2.00
CA VAL A 71 -10.67 9.89 -1.94
C VAL A 71 -10.27 8.41 -1.91
N ASP A 72 -9.30 8.03 -2.75
CA ASP A 72 -8.81 6.66 -2.88
C ASP A 72 -7.27 6.60 -2.86
N LEU A 73 -6.70 5.40 -3.09
CA LEU A 73 -5.24 5.20 -3.02
C LEU A 73 -4.44 6.04 -4.02
N VAL A 74 -5.00 6.39 -5.18
CA VAL A 74 -4.32 7.19 -6.21
C VAL A 74 -4.02 8.59 -5.69
N GLN A 75 -4.89 9.15 -4.83
CA GLN A 75 -4.69 10.45 -4.20
C GLN A 75 -3.77 10.36 -2.97
N VAL A 76 -3.99 9.38 -2.07
CA VAL A 76 -3.23 9.32 -0.79
C VAL A 76 -1.90 8.57 -0.88
N ARG A 77 -1.67 7.88 -2.00
CA ARG A 77 -0.45 7.13 -2.34
C ARG A 77 -0.01 6.11 -1.29
N ARG A 78 -0.98 5.55 -0.56
CA ARG A 78 -0.82 4.37 0.29
C ARG A 78 -0.89 3.11 -0.56
N ASN A 79 -0.51 1.97 -0.01
CA ASN A 79 -0.49 0.72 -0.77
C ASN A 79 -1.76 -0.10 -0.60
N VAL A 80 -2.38 -0.06 0.57
CA VAL A 80 -3.55 -0.88 0.88
C VAL A 80 -4.65 -0.01 1.46
N LEU A 81 -5.84 -0.09 0.86
CA LEU A 81 -7.07 0.48 1.39
C LEU A 81 -7.91 -0.64 2.00
N THR A 82 -8.25 -0.51 3.27
CA THR A 82 -9.10 -1.48 3.99
C THR A 82 -10.43 -0.83 4.36
N ALA A 83 -11.47 -1.65 4.57
CA ALA A 83 -12.71 -1.22 5.20
C ALA A 83 -13.07 -2.18 6.33
N GLY A 84 -13.82 -1.70 7.32
CA GLY A 84 -14.32 -2.49 8.44
C GLY A 84 -13.28 -2.84 9.50
N ILE A 85 -12.11 -2.18 9.47
CA ILE A 85 -11.08 -2.28 10.51
C ILE A 85 -10.38 -0.92 10.66
N ALA A 86 -10.23 -0.44 11.90
CA ALA A 86 -9.39 0.72 12.18
C ALA A 86 -7.93 0.26 12.15
N VAL A 87 -7.22 0.54 11.04
CA VAL A 87 -5.79 0.26 10.91
C VAL A 87 -5.02 1.58 11.00
N PHE A 88 -4.17 1.69 12.02
CA PHE A 88 -3.14 2.73 12.11
C PHE A 88 -1.80 2.03 12.31
N GLY A 89 -0.91 2.08 11.32
CA GLY A 89 0.46 1.56 11.45
C GLY A 89 1.04 0.99 10.17
N SER A 90 2.33 0.66 10.24
CA SER A 90 3.02 -0.24 9.32
C SER A 90 2.97 -1.67 9.89
N ALA A 91 2.82 -2.68 9.03
CA ALA A 91 2.81 -4.10 9.42
C ALA A 91 4.13 -4.74 8.98
N TRP A 92 4.82 -5.46 9.87
CA TRP A 92 6.01 -6.25 9.52
C TRP A 92 6.18 -7.48 10.44
N GLY A 93 6.07 -8.68 9.86
CA GLY A 93 6.69 -9.92 10.36
C GLY A 93 8.13 -10.11 9.82
N GLU A 94 8.97 -10.78 10.61
CA GLU A 94 10.39 -11.04 10.26
C GLU A 94 10.61 -12.31 9.39
N GLU A 95 9.57 -13.14 9.16
CA GLU A 95 9.72 -14.49 8.58
C GLU A 95 8.83 -14.81 7.37
N ALA A 96 8.51 -13.85 6.49
CA ALA A 96 7.72 -14.13 5.29
C ALA A 96 8.55 -14.12 3.98
N GLU A 97 8.64 -15.28 3.31
CA GLU A 97 9.45 -15.48 2.09
C GLU A 97 8.88 -14.70 0.87
N LEU A 98 7.56 -14.73 0.70
CA LEU A 98 6.76 -13.92 -0.23
C LEU A 98 5.26 -14.12 0.07
N VAL A 99 4.50 -13.06 0.31
CA VAL A 99 3.03 -13.14 0.54
C VAL A 99 2.28 -12.38 -0.54
N ALA A 100 1.24 -12.98 -1.10
CA ALA A 100 0.35 -12.33 -2.06
C ALA A 100 -0.95 -11.90 -1.37
N PHE A 101 -1.40 -10.68 -1.65
CA PHE A 101 -2.71 -10.17 -1.21
C PHE A 101 -3.55 -9.78 -2.42
N ARG A 102 -4.84 -10.09 -2.39
CA ARG A 102 -5.84 -9.86 -3.43
C ARG A 102 -7.05 -9.11 -2.91
N VAL A 103 -7.56 -8.20 -3.74
CA VAL A 103 -8.77 -7.42 -3.43
C VAL A 103 -9.98 -8.35 -3.30
N GLY A 104 -10.76 -8.20 -2.24
CA GLY A 104 -12.02 -8.93 -2.03
C GLY A 104 -11.89 -10.40 -1.60
N GLU A 105 -10.72 -11.01 -1.77
CA GLU A 105 -10.44 -12.38 -1.30
C GLU A 105 -9.81 -12.38 0.09
N ASP A 106 -8.79 -11.53 0.31
CA ASP A 106 -8.04 -11.53 1.56
C ASP A 106 -8.61 -10.54 2.60
N SER A 107 -8.39 -10.89 3.87
CA SER A 107 -8.80 -10.07 5.00
C SER A 107 -7.70 -9.09 5.39
N PRO A 108 -8.04 -7.87 5.85
CA PRO A 108 -7.07 -6.95 6.44
C PRO A 108 -6.25 -7.53 7.60
N ARG A 109 -6.77 -8.56 8.29
CA ARG A 109 -6.03 -9.26 9.36
C ARG A 109 -4.86 -10.07 8.81
N ASP A 110 -4.96 -10.57 7.59
CA ASP A 110 -3.91 -11.38 6.97
C ASP A 110 -2.67 -10.53 6.65
N ILE A 111 -2.87 -9.24 6.37
CA ILE A 111 -1.79 -8.25 6.17
C ILE A 111 -1.04 -7.96 7.47
N ALA A 112 -1.72 -7.95 8.61
CA ALA A 112 -1.09 -7.67 9.91
C ALA A 112 -0.30 -8.88 10.46
N LEU A 113 -0.53 -10.07 9.92
CA LEU A 113 0.09 -11.33 10.34
C LEU A 113 1.25 -11.78 9.44
N ALA A 114 1.46 -11.09 8.31
CA ALA A 114 2.54 -11.33 7.35
C ALA A 114 3.79 -10.47 7.65
#